data_AF-A0A7Y9GDY1-F1
#
_entry.id   AF-A0A7Y9GDY1-F1
#
_cell.length_a   1.000
_cell.length_b   1.000
_cell.length_c   1.000
_cell.angle_alpha   90.00
_cell.angle_beta   90.00
_cell.angle_gamma   90.00
#
_symmetry.space_group_name_H-M   'P 1'
#
loop_
_entity.id
_entity.type
_entity.pdbx_description
1 polymer ?
#
loop_
_entity_poly.entity_id
_entity_poly.type
_entity_poly.pdbx_seq_one_letter_code
_entity_poly.pdbx_strand_id
1 'polypeptide(L)'
;MTEPTPVRCPAIEHPDVPPADPADLDPLLARLAASAPVVTDETFPLGTLRPDGRVDLCKQGLGPAGAARLLPAAAASPLAVHVLLGTNAIGGDGARAVADALVPGHGLETLYLGCNRIDASGAEMLARRLATDATVRALWLKRNPVGDAGVRALAAMLRRNTTIRTLDLVNTGLTRDGLRALLDVLAERTGPVERLFLGGNGLGPESADLLAALIKDAGVRELYLPANHLGDTGAAVLAAAADPARPVRLGLGGNGIGPGGARALADALGGIEALDLGRPPSERSLGARANATGDTGAAILAAALPGSPLRRLELRRTGITGRGAKAVLAAVPEDTRLEYVGFGPGVPRRVKRALAPRLRPTARTHPDLHAIGSLYR
;
A
#
# COMPACT_ATOMS: atom_id res chain seq x y z
N MET A 1 -14.21 -4.46 23.86
CA MET A 1 -13.33 -3.76 22.91
C MET A 1 -12.13 -4.65 22.66
N THR A 2 -11.79 -4.93 21.40
CA THR A 2 -10.49 -5.49 21.02
C THR A 2 -9.42 -4.42 21.24
N GLU A 3 -8.25 -4.80 21.74
CA GLU A 3 -7.13 -3.86 21.82
C GLU A 3 -6.70 -3.42 20.40
N PRO A 4 -6.31 -2.14 20.19
CA PRO A 4 -5.79 -1.69 18.90
C PRO A 4 -4.59 -2.53 18.46
N THR A 5 -4.50 -2.85 17.16
CA THR A 5 -3.33 -3.59 16.65
C THR A 5 -2.07 -2.73 16.86
N PRO A 6 -1.06 -3.21 17.61
CA PRO A 6 0.11 -2.40 17.94
C PRO A 6 0.88 -2.01 16.67
N VAL A 7 1.36 -0.77 16.63
CA VAL A 7 2.24 -0.28 15.56
C VAL A 7 3.60 -0.94 15.70
N ARG A 8 3.88 -1.89 14.80
CA ARG A 8 5.15 -2.61 14.72
C ARG A 8 6.09 -1.82 13.83
N CYS A 9 7.28 -1.44 14.28
CA CYS A 9 8.32 -0.84 13.45
C CYS A 9 9.69 -1.17 14.04
N PRO A 10 10.69 -1.69 13.30
CA PRO A 10 11.99 -2.04 13.90
C PRO A 10 12.71 -0.82 14.48
N ALA A 11 12.45 0.39 13.94
CA ALA A 11 12.95 1.62 14.55
C ALA A 11 12.30 1.93 15.90
N ILE A 12 11.07 1.47 16.19
CA ILE A 12 10.45 1.57 17.52
C ILE A 12 11.02 0.48 18.45
N GLU A 13 11.18 -0.74 17.93
CA GLU A 13 11.59 -1.92 18.72
C GLU A 13 13.10 -1.94 19.05
N HIS A 14 13.94 -1.18 18.32
CA HIS A 14 15.37 -1.00 18.57
C HIS A 14 15.73 0.49 18.58
N PRO A 15 15.53 1.21 19.70
CA PRO A 15 15.78 2.64 19.76
C PRO A 15 17.26 3.03 19.73
N ASP A 16 18.14 2.13 20.18
CA ASP A 16 19.56 2.39 20.49
C ASP A 16 20.53 2.21 19.30
N VAL A 17 20.02 1.99 18.09
CA VAL A 17 20.86 1.96 16.88
C VAL A 17 21.37 3.38 16.63
N PRO A 18 22.70 3.64 16.66
CA PRO A 18 23.21 4.98 16.45
C PRO A 18 22.88 5.47 15.03
N PRO A 19 22.63 6.78 14.86
CA PRO A 19 22.47 7.33 13.52
C PRO A 19 23.77 7.21 12.72
N ALA A 20 23.66 7.15 11.40
CA ALA A 20 24.83 7.25 10.53
C ALA A 20 25.51 8.61 10.67
N ASP A 21 26.80 8.71 10.34
CA ASP A 21 27.49 9.99 10.31
C ASP A 21 26.81 10.88 9.26
N PRO A 22 26.31 12.08 9.62
CA PRO A 22 25.71 12.97 8.66
C PRO A 22 26.63 13.30 7.48
N ALA A 23 27.96 13.30 7.65
CA ALA A 23 28.94 13.60 6.61
C ALA A 23 28.92 12.59 5.45
N ASP A 24 28.50 11.34 5.68
CA ASP A 24 28.38 10.31 4.64
C ASP A 24 27.28 10.64 3.59
N LEU A 25 26.45 11.67 3.83
CA LEU A 25 25.54 12.23 2.84
C LEU A 25 26.25 13.10 1.79
N ASP A 26 27.40 13.69 2.09
CA ASP A 26 28.00 14.76 1.28
C ASP A 26 28.19 14.39 -0.20
N PRO A 27 28.62 13.16 -0.57
CA PRO A 27 28.68 12.72 -1.96
C PRO A 27 27.32 12.73 -2.68
N LEU A 28 26.24 12.31 -2.00
CA LEU A 28 24.88 12.32 -2.54
C LEU A 28 24.34 13.75 -2.64
N LEU A 29 24.59 14.60 -1.64
CA LEU A 29 24.18 16.01 -1.67
C LEU A 29 24.85 16.76 -2.84
N ALA A 30 26.15 16.54 -3.04
CA ALA A 30 26.88 17.07 -4.20
C ALA A 30 26.31 16.54 -5.53
N ARG A 31 25.91 15.27 -5.59
CA ARG A 31 25.28 14.70 -6.79
C ARG A 31 23.91 15.31 -7.09
N LEU A 32 23.09 15.54 -6.06
CA LEU A 32 21.75 16.13 -6.18
C LEU A 32 21.80 17.60 -6.63
N ALA A 33 22.88 18.32 -6.32
CA ALA A 33 23.11 19.69 -6.80
C ALA A 33 23.49 19.76 -8.29
N ALA A 34 23.91 18.64 -8.91
CA ALA A 34 24.23 18.59 -10.33
C ALA A 34 22.97 18.42 -11.20
N SER A 35 23.04 18.83 -12.47
CA SER A 35 21.94 18.67 -13.44
C SER A 35 22.15 17.54 -14.46
N ALA A 36 23.26 16.82 -14.38
CA ALA A 36 23.56 15.71 -15.30
C ALA A 36 22.59 14.54 -15.07
N PRO A 37 21.92 14.01 -16.13
CA PRO A 37 21.01 12.88 -16.01
C PRO A 37 21.64 11.63 -15.39
N VAL A 38 20.83 10.85 -14.68
CA VAL A 38 21.23 9.58 -14.06
C VAL A 38 20.92 8.46 -15.06
N VAL A 39 21.95 7.76 -15.56
CA VAL A 39 21.79 6.73 -16.61
C VAL A 39 21.75 5.31 -16.03
N THR A 40 22.41 5.09 -14.90
CA THR A 40 22.44 3.84 -14.13
C THR A 40 22.23 4.13 -12.65
N ASP A 41 21.92 3.13 -11.83
CA ASP A 41 21.87 3.31 -10.36
C ASP A 41 23.25 3.78 -9.84
N GLU A 42 23.28 4.91 -9.14
CA GLU A 42 24.46 5.52 -8.53
C GLU A 42 24.37 5.35 -7.00
N THR A 43 25.31 4.61 -6.39
CA THR A 43 25.30 4.32 -4.95
C THR A 43 26.40 5.09 -4.21
N PHE A 44 26.01 5.69 -3.08
CA PHE A 44 26.83 6.52 -2.21
C PHE A 44 27.01 5.84 -0.85
N PRO A 45 27.86 6.36 0.07
CA PRO A 45 27.96 5.85 1.43
C PRO A 45 26.60 5.79 2.13
N LEU A 46 25.75 6.81 1.95
CA LEU A 46 24.33 6.78 2.31
C LEU A 46 23.43 6.92 1.08
N GLY A 47 22.88 5.78 0.65
CA GLY A 47 21.78 5.70 -0.31
C GLY A 47 22.15 5.51 -1.77
N THR A 48 21.10 5.41 -2.61
CA THR A 48 21.21 5.23 -4.06
C THR A 48 20.32 6.24 -4.78
N LEU A 49 20.88 6.93 -5.78
CA LEU A 49 20.14 7.72 -6.77
C LEU A 49 19.92 6.85 -8.02
N ARG A 50 18.69 6.81 -8.55
CA ARG A 50 18.32 5.92 -9.67
C ARG A 50 17.87 6.69 -10.92
N PRO A 51 17.93 6.09 -12.12
CA PRO A 51 17.51 6.73 -13.38
C PRO A 51 16.05 7.20 -13.44
N ASP A 52 15.17 6.66 -12.60
CA ASP A 52 13.77 7.08 -12.46
C ASP A 52 13.56 8.13 -11.36
N GLY A 53 14.64 8.82 -10.94
CA GLY A 53 14.59 9.90 -9.96
C GLY A 53 14.30 9.46 -8.53
N ARG A 54 14.49 8.18 -8.20
CA ARG A 54 14.44 7.69 -6.82
C ARG A 54 15.70 8.02 -6.07
N VAL A 55 15.54 8.70 -4.94
CA VAL A 55 16.52 8.92 -3.88
C VAL A 55 16.19 7.93 -2.76
N ASP A 56 16.86 6.77 -2.77
CA ASP A 56 16.59 5.63 -1.89
C ASP A 56 17.59 5.59 -0.73
N LEU A 57 17.16 6.05 0.45
CA LEU A 57 17.89 5.93 1.72
C LEU A 57 17.10 5.06 2.70
N CYS A 58 16.42 4.01 2.25
CA CYS A 58 15.78 3.11 3.21
C CYS A 58 16.81 2.40 4.10
N LYS A 59 16.55 2.35 5.42
CA LYS A 59 17.36 1.67 6.44
C LYS A 59 18.79 2.21 6.60
N GLN A 60 18.99 3.51 6.40
CA GLN A 60 20.31 4.17 6.46
C GLN A 60 20.61 4.84 7.81
N GLY A 61 19.74 4.70 8.82
CA GLY A 61 19.95 5.31 10.15
C GLY A 61 19.99 6.85 10.12
N LEU A 62 19.31 7.48 9.16
CA LEU A 62 19.48 8.91 8.85
C LEU A 62 19.15 9.86 10.02
N GLY A 63 18.18 9.50 10.86
CA GLY A 63 17.68 10.34 11.95
C GLY A 63 17.09 11.69 11.50
N PRO A 64 16.66 12.55 12.45
CA PRO A 64 16.13 13.87 12.13
C PRO A 64 17.19 14.79 11.51
N ALA A 65 18.45 14.72 11.97
CA ALA A 65 19.54 15.58 11.49
C ALA A 65 19.89 15.29 10.02
N GLY A 66 20.04 14.02 9.63
CA GLY A 66 20.30 13.66 8.24
C GLY A 66 19.10 13.98 7.33
N ALA A 67 17.87 13.86 7.83
CA ALA A 67 16.67 14.27 7.08
C ALA A 67 16.66 15.78 6.80
N ALA A 68 17.04 16.60 7.79
CA ALA A 68 17.17 18.05 7.64
C ALA A 68 18.26 18.46 6.64
N ARG A 69 19.35 17.69 6.51
CA ARG A 69 20.38 17.93 5.46
C ARG A 69 19.90 17.50 4.07
N LEU A 70 19.29 16.32 3.97
CA LEU A 70 18.92 15.71 2.70
C LEU A 70 17.75 16.41 1.99
N LEU A 71 16.69 16.73 2.73
CA LEU A 71 15.41 17.06 2.11
C LEU A 71 15.40 18.38 1.33
N PRO A 72 16.06 19.47 1.79
CA PRO A 72 16.21 20.67 0.96
C PRO A 72 16.97 20.40 -0.35
N ALA A 73 18.04 19.60 -0.31
CA ALA A 73 18.81 19.25 -1.49
C ALA A 73 18.01 18.36 -2.46
N ALA A 74 17.25 17.39 -1.95
CA ALA A 74 16.38 16.56 -2.76
C ALA A 74 15.21 17.36 -3.36
N ALA A 75 14.55 18.24 -2.59
CA ALA A 75 13.42 19.03 -3.08
C ALA A 75 13.80 20.05 -4.17
N ALA A 76 15.03 20.58 -4.10
CA ALA A 76 15.59 21.50 -5.10
C ALA A 76 16.25 20.80 -6.30
N SER A 77 16.48 19.49 -6.24
CA SER A 77 17.20 18.77 -7.29
C SER A 77 16.30 18.47 -8.50
N PRO A 78 16.74 18.74 -9.75
CA PRO A 78 16.03 18.30 -10.95
C PRO A 78 16.09 16.78 -11.17
N LEU A 79 16.88 16.06 -10.35
CA LEU A 79 17.08 14.62 -10.45
C LEU A 79 16.15 13.83 -9.52
N ALA A 80 15.52 14.47 -8.54
CA ALA A 80 14.73 13.81 -7.51
C ALA A 80 13.23 13.95 -7.77
N VAL A 81 12.57 12.81 -7.93
CA VAL A 81 11.11 12.68 -8.14
C VAL A 81 10.47 11.90 -6.98
N HIS A 82 11.21 10.95 -6.40
CA HIS A 82 10.71 10.06 -5.36
C HIS A 82 11.72 9.96 -4.22
N VAL A 83 11.34 10.33 -3.00
CA VAL A 83 12.20 10.27 -1.81
C VAL A 83 11.76 9.11 -0.92
N LEU A 84 12.67 8.17 -0.68
CA LEU A 84 12.42 6.91 0.01
C LEU A 84 13.27 6.84 1.30
N LEU A 85 12.66 7.23 2.43
CA LEU A 85 13.33 7.31 3.74
C LEU A 85 12.81 6.27 4.75
N GLY A 86 12.43 5.07 4.32
CA GLY A 86 11.84 4.10 5.24
C GLY A 86 12.83 3.56 6.29
N THR A 87 12.38 3.37 7.54
CA THR A 87 13.20 2.84 8.64
C THR A 87 14.44 3.68 8.94
N ASN A 88 14.26 4.99 9.15
CA ASN A 88 15.35 5.92 9.50
C ASN A 88 15.17 6.66 10.82
N ALA A 89 14.10 6.38 11.57
CA ALA A 89 13.81 7.01 12.87
C ALA A 89 13.78 8.55 12.83
N ILE A 90 13.36 9.15 11.71
CA ILE A 90 13.42 10.62 11.54
C ILE A 90 12.46 11.39 12.45
N GLY A 91 11.43 10.74 13.00
CA GLY A 91 10.51 11.30 13.99
C GLY A 91 9.68 12.50 13.49
N GLY A 92 9.09 13.23 14.45
CA GLY A 92 8.37 14.49 14.17
C GLY A 92 9.27 15.57 13.59
N ASP A 93 10.52 15.67 14.01
CA ASP A 93 11.49 16.63 13.44
C ASP A 93 11.83 16.34 11.99
N GLY A 94 11.94 15.07 11.59
CA GLY A 94 12.07 14.69 10.20
C GLY A 94 10.80 14.97 9.39
N ALA A 95 9.62 14.82 9.98
CA ALA A 95 8.36 15.22 9.36
C ALA A 95 8.27 16.75 9.17
N ARG A 96 8.81 17.55 10.11
CA ARG A 96 9.04 18.99 9.93
C ARG A 96 10.02 19.27 8.78
N ALA A 97 11.17 18.60 8.74
CA ALA A 97 12.14 18.77 7.66
C ALA A 97 11.56 18.46 6.27
N VAL A 98 10.65 17.48 6.16
CA VAL A 98 9.85 17.27 4.94
C VAL A 98 8.96 18.48 4.68
N ALA A 99 8.16 18.91 5.66
CA ALA A 99 7.23 20.02 5.49
C ALA A 99 7.93 21.34 5.05
N ASP A 100 9.09 21.64 5.62
CA ASP A 100 9.86 22.85 5.34
C ASP A 100 10.57 22.80 3.97
N ALA A 101 11.02 21.62 3.54
CA ALA A 101 11.68 21.43 2.24
C ALA A 101 10.73 21.51 1.04
N LEU A 102 9.43 21.24 1.24
CA LEU A 102 8.41 21.31 0.17
C LEU A 102 8.00 22.78 -0.10
N VAL A 103 8.94 23.56 -0.66
CA VAL A 103 8.69 24.92 -1.16
C VAL A 103 8.02 24.90 -2.55
N PRO A 104 7.21 25.90 -2.92
CA PRO A 104 6.55 25.92 -4.23
C PRO A 104 7.54 25.75 -5.39
N GLY A 105 7.25 24.80 -6.29
CA GLY A 105 8.11 24.45 -7.44
C GLY A 105 9.03 23.24 -7.23
N HIS A 106 8.98 22.55 -6.09
CA HIS A 106 9.72 21.29 -5.90
C HIS A 106 9.29 20.19 -6.87
N GLY A 107 10.22 19.28 -7.22
CA GLY A 107 9.98 18.15 -8.13
C GLY A 107 9.42 16.87 -7.50
N LEU A 108 9.32 16.81 -6.16
CA LEU A 108 8.97 15.57 -5.44
C LEU A 108 7.49 15.17 -5.61
N GLU A 109 7.26 14.03 -6.27
CA GLU A 109 5.93 13.43 -6.49
C GLU A 109 5.59 12.32 -5.48
N THR A 110 6.61 11.69 -4.86
CA THR A 110 6.42 10.59 -3.89
C THR A 110 7.25 10.78 -2.64
N LEU A 111 6.57 10.70 -1.50
CA LEU A 111 7.17 10.72 -0.17
C LEU A 111 6.93 9.37 0.50
N TYR A 112 7.97 8.55 0.57
CA TYR A 112 7.92 7.28 1.30
C TYR A 112 8.62 7.41 2.65
N LEU A 113 7.81 7.50 3.71
CA LEU A 113 8.22 7.82 5.08
C LEU A 113 7.88 6.68 6.07
N GLY A 114 7.69 5.45 5.59
CA GLY A 114 7.24 4.33 6.42
C GLY A 114 8.23 3.92 7.51
N CYS A 115 7.73 3.60 8.71
CA CYS A 115 8.51 3.17 9.87
C CYS A 115 9.59 4.19 10.33
N ASN A 116 9.15 5.39 10.65
CA ASN A 116 10.02 6.50 11.04
C ASN A 116 9.75 7.09 12.42
N ARG A 117 8.83 6.51 13.21
CA ARG A 117 8.34 7.09 14.47
C ARG A 117 7.62 8.45 14.27
N ILE A 118 7.01 8.68 13.11
CA ILE A 118 6.17 9.86 12.86
C ILE A 118 4.86 9.68 13.63
N ASP A 119 4.62 10.51 14.64
CA ASP A 119 3.40 10.45 15.45
C ASP A 119 2.26 11.29 14.85
N ALA A 120 1.17 11.46 15.60
CA ALA A 120 0.05 12.30 15.22
C ALA A 120 0.47 13.76 14.94
N SER A 121 1.43 14.31 15.69
CA SER A 121 1.93 15.68 15.53
C SER A 121 2.73 15.81 14.24
N GLY A 122 3.69 14.91 14.00
CA GLY A 122 4.45 14.86 12.74
C GLY A 122 3.55 14.66 11.52
N ALA A 123 2.50 13.85 11.64
CA ALA A 123 1.49 13.70 10.58
C ALA A 123 0.68 14.97 10.35
N GLU A 124 0.35 15.74 11.40
CA GLU A 124 -0.31 17.05 11.28
C GLU A 124 0.59 18.08 10.56
N MET A 125 1.90 18.09 10.83
CA MET A 125 2.85 18.98 10.16
C MET A 125 2.90 18.71 8.65
N LEU A 126 3.01 17.43 8.26
CA LEU A 126 2.92 17.01 6.86
C LEU A 126 1.56 17.41 6.25
N ALA A 127 0.47 17.19 6.97
CA ALA A 127 -0.88 17.53 6.52
C ALA A 127 -1.02 19.05 6.25
N ARG A 128 -0.53 19.91 7.15
CA ARG A 128 -0.57 21.37 6.99
C ARG A 128 0.16 21.84 5.73
N ARG A 129 1.35 21.28 5.44
CA ARG A 129 2.10 21.61 4.21
C ARG A 129 1.38 21.12 2.96
N LEU A 130 1.00 19.83 2.93
CA LEU A 130 0.44 19.17 1.76
C LEU A 130 -0.97 19.69 1.38
N ALA A 131 -1.69 20.33 2.30
CA ALA A 131 -2.99 20.95 2.04
C ALA A 131 -2.98 22.09 1.01
N THR A 132 -1.78 22.56 0.63
CA THR A 132 -1.53 23.58 -0.40
C THR A 132 -0.50 23.15 -1.44
N ASP A 133 -0.01 21.90 -1.35
CA ASP A 133 0.91 21.36 -2.34
C ASP A 133 0.16 20.94 -3.62
N ALA A 134 0.87 21.03 -4.75
CA ALA A 134 0.41 20.69 -6.08
C ALA A 134 1.28 19.63 -6.80
N THR A 135 2.35 19.10 -6.17
CA THR A 135 3.25 18.13 -6.83
C THR A 135 3.13 16.72 -6.25
N VAL A 136 3.01 16.53 -4.93
CA VAL A 136 2.97 15.20 -4.31
C VAL A 136 1.68 14.46 -4.70
N ARG A 137 1.85 13.25 -5.23
CA ARG A 137 0.77 12.33 -5.62
C ARG A 137 0.68 11.11 -4.71
N ALA A 138 1.78 10.74 -4.05
CA ALA A 138 1.84 9.56 -3.19
C ALA A 138 2.52 9.83 -1.84
N LEU A 139 1.77 9.61 -0.76
CA LEU A 139 2.24 9.72 0.62
C LEU A 139 2.16 8.35 1.31
N TRP A 140 3.31 7.83 1.76
CA TRP A 140 3.39 6.53 2.42
C TRP A 140 3.83 6.65 3.88
N LEU A 141 2.92 6.40 4.80
CA LEU A 141 3.13 6.54 6.25
C LEU A 141 3.09 5.21 7.02
N LYS A 142 3.05 4.05 6.35
CA LYS A 142 2.96 2.73 7.01
C LYS A 142 3.88 2.58 8.23
N ARG A 143 3.41 1.87 9.26
CA ARG A 143 4.20 1.52 10.46
C ARG A 143 4.70 2.74 11.26
N ASN A 144 3.95 3.84 11.22
CA ASN A 144 4.18 5.04 12.04
C ASN A 144 3.01 5.24 13.03
N PRO A 145 3.24 5.70 14.27
CA PRO A 145 2.19 5.91 15.27
C PRO A 145 1.31 7.16 15.02
N VAL A 146 0.73 7.26 13.81
CA VAL A 146 -0.11 8.37 13.36
C VAL A 146 -1.40 8.46 14.19
N GLY A 147 -2.03 7.32 14.48
CA GLY A 147 -3.30 7.21 15.20
C GLY A 147 -4.48 7.94 14.53
N ASP A 148 -5.63 7.91 15.18
CA ASP A 148 -6.84 8.60 14.66
C ASP A 148 -6.68 10.12 14.63
N ALA A 149 -5.90 10.71 15.55
CA ALA A 149 -5.62 12.15 15.57
C ALA A 149 -4.85 12.59 14.32
N GLY A 150 -3.75 11.89 13.97
CA GLY A 150 -3.01 12.17 12.75
C GLY A 150 -3.81 11.86 11.49
N VAL A 151 -4.66 10.82 11.48
CA VAL A 151 -5.56 10.54 10.35
C VAL A 151 -6.64 11.60 10.17
N ARG A 152 -7.17 12.19 11.26
CA ARG A 152 -8.05 13.38 11.17
C ARG A 152 -7.35 14.58 10.55
N ALA A 153 -6.08 14.81 10.88
CA ALA A 153 -5.29 15.88 10.25
C ALA A 153 -5.05 15.60 8.75
N LEU A 154 -4.70 14.37 8.37
CA LEU A 154 -4.55 13.96 6.97
C LEU A 154 -5.89 14.07 6.20
N ALA A 155 -7.01 13.72 6.83
CA ALA A 155 -8.34 13.95 6.26
C ALA A 155 -8.63 15.45 6.07
N ALA A 156 -8.26 16.33 7.01
CA ALA A 156 -8.42 17.78 6.85
C ALA A 156 -7.45 18.42 5.82
N MET A 157 -6.35 17.74 5.48
CA MET A 157 -5.46 18.10 4.36
C MET A 157 -6.05 17.68 3.01
N LEU A 158 -6.75 16.54 3.00
CA LEU A 158 -7.79 16.25 2.02
C LEU A 158 -8.99 17.22 2.26
N ARG A 159 -10.09 17.06 1.51
CA ARG A 159 -10.85 18.21 0.97
C ARG A 159 -9.96 19.13 0.12
N ARG A 160 -9.01 19.88 0.72
CA ARG A 160 -8.19 20.92 0.08
C ARG A 160 -7.20 20.42 -0.98
N ASN A 161 -6.32 19.48 -0.64
CA ASN A 161 -5.35 18.93 -1.60
C ASN A 161 -6.08 18.16 -2.70
N THR A 162 -5.75 18.37 -3.98
CA THR A 162 -6.38 17.69 -5.13
C THR A 162 -5.44 16.75 -5.88
N THR A 163 -4.18 16.60 -5.43
CA THR A 163 -3.10 15.93 -6.16
C THR A 163 -2.79 14.53 -5.63
N ILE A 164 -2.99 14.28 -4.34
CA ILE A 164 -2.74 12.98 -3.73
C ILE A 164 -3.73 11.94 -4.27
N ARG A 165 -3.19 10.91 -4.92
CA ARG A 165 -3.90 9.72 -5.42
C ARG A 165 -3.57 8.46 -4.62
N THR A 166 -2.42 8.45 -3.92
CA THR A 166 -2.01 7.34 -3.04
C THR A 166 -1.87 7.77 -1.60
N LEU A 167 -2.49 7.01 -0.69
CA LEU A 167 -2.28 7.15 0.75
C LEU A 167 -2.06 5.75 1.37
N ASP A 168 -0.94 5.57 2.07
CA ASP A 168 -0.67 4.36 2.85
C ASP A 168 -0.66 4.67 4.37
N LEU A 169 -1.62 4.06 5.07
CA LEU A 169 -1.85 4.05 6.52
C LEU A 169 -1.79 2.62 7.09
N VAL A 170 -0.97 1.73 6.51
CA VAL A 170 -0.81 0.34 6.95
C VAL A 170 -0.18 0.30 8.34
N ASN A 171 -0.86 -0.32 9.30
CA ASN A 171 -0.41 -0.48 10.68
C ASN A 171 0.05 0.86 11.29
N THR A 172 -0.85 1.86 11.29
CA THR A 172 -0.59 3.19 11.85
C THR A 172 -1.36 3.50 13.14
N GLY A 173 -2.07 2.52 13.69
CA GLY A 173 -2.96 2.72 14.85
C GLY A 173 -4.28 3.40 14.49
N LEU A 174 -4.66 3.34 13.21
CA LEU A 174 -5.96 3.78 12.72
C LEU A 174 -7.06 2.85 13.24
N THR A 175 -8.11 3.40 13.85
CA THR A 175 -9.28 2.64 14.29
C THR A 175 -10.50 2.91 13.37
N ARG A 176 -11.66 2.38 13.74
CA ARG A 176 -12.95 2.71 13.11
C ARG A 176 -13.24 4.22 13.12
N ASP A 177 -12.79 4.95 14.14
CA ASP A 177 -13.11 6.38 14.31
C ASP A 177 -12.29 7.28 13.38
N GLY A 178 -10.99 7.00 13.22
CA GLY A 178 -10.18 7.66 12.20
C GLY A 178 -10.60 7.26 10.79
N LEU A 179 -11.07 6.01 10.59
CA LEU A 179 -11.57 5.54 9.31
C LEU A 179 -12.87 6.26 8.91
N ARG A 180 -13.79 6.48 9.86
CA ARG A 180 -14.98 7.32 9.68
C ARG A 180 -14.58 8.73 9.28
N ALA A 181 -13.69 9.38 10.03
CA ALA A 181 -13.24 10.74 9.72
C ALA A 181 -12.56 10.88 8.34
N LEU A 182 -11.84 9.85 7.89
CA LEU A 182 -11.28 9.78 6.54
C LEU A 182 -12.37 9.62 5.48
N LEU A 183 -13.33 8.70 5.68
CA LEU A 183 -14.46 8.49 4.76
C LEU A 183 -15.30 9.76 4.59
N ASP A 184 -15.67 10.41 5.70
CA ASP A 184 -16.55 11.59 5.69
C ASP A 184 -15.97 12.72 4.83
N VAL A 185 -14.64 12.87 4.83
CA VAL A 185 -13.95 13.77 3.89
C VAL A 185 -13.92 13.20 2.47
N LEU A 186 -13.55 11.93 2.30
CA LEU A 186 -13.31 11.37 0.98
C LEU A 186 -14.57 11.29 0.11
N ALA A 187 -15.75 11.09 0.72
CA ALA A 187 -17.04 11.06 0.03
C ALA A 187 -17.47 12.45 -0.52
N GLU A 188 -16.97 13.54 0.05
CA GLU A 188 -17.27 14.93 -0.37
C GLU A 188 -16.31 15.45 -1.46
N ARG A 189 -15.29 14.68 -1.86
CA ARG A 189 -14.24 15.15 -2.78
C ARG A 189 -14.62 14.96 -4.25
N THR A 190 -14.35 15.99 -5.04
CA THR A 190 -14.39 15.92 -6.51
C THR A 190 -13.24 15.10 -7.12
N GLY A 191 -12.10 15.02 -6.43
CA GLY A 191 -10.92 14.26 -6.86
C GLY A 191 -10.68 13.02 -5.98
N PRO A 192 -10.80 11.78 -6.52
CA PRO A 192 -10.64 10.58 -5.72
C PRO A 192 -9.19 10.37 -5.26
N VAL A 193 -9.03 9.89 -4.03
CA VAL A 193 -7.85 9.12 -3.62
C VAL A 193 -8.07 7.72 -4.19
N GLU A 194 -7.34 7.37 -5.23
CA GLU A 194 -7.59 6.15 -6.00
C GLU A 194 -7.09 4.90 -5.28
N ARG A 195 -5.98 5.02 -4.54
CA ARG A 195 -5.20 3.88 -4.01
C ARG A 195 -4.95 4.05 -2.52
N LEU A 196 -5.62 3.25 -1.71
CA LEU A 196 -5.66 3.39 -0.26
C LEU A 196 -5.23 2.09 0.43
N PHE A 197 -4.18 2.18 1.26
CA PHE A 197 -3.64 1.03 1.99
C PHE A 197 -3.93 1.18 3.48
N LEU A 198 -4.77 0.30 4.04
CA LEU A 198 -5.23 0.33 5.45
C LEU A 198 -4.97 -0.99 6.18
N GLY A 199 -4.15 -1.88 5.62
CA GLY A 199 -3.84 -3.19 6.20
C GLY A 199 -3.19 -3.12 7.59
N GLY A 200 -3.35 -4.15 8.41
CA GLY A 200 -2.63 -4.28 9.67
C GLY A 200 -3.05 -3.31 10.79
N ASN A 201 -4.27 -2.78 10.71
CA ASN A 201 -4.84 -1.88 11.72
C ASN A 201 -5.85 -2.58 12.64
N GLY A 202 -6.30 -3.79 12.28
CA GLY A 202 -7.23 -4.59 13.10
C GLY A 202 -8.69 -4.13 13.01
N LEU A 203 -9.08 -3.57 11.86
CA LEU A 203 -10.37 -2.90 11.66
C LEU A 203 -11.61 -3.79 11.88
N GLY A 204 -11.48 -5.12 11.68
CA GLY A 204 -12.52 -6.11 11.95
C GLY A 204 -13.75 -6.04 11.03
N PRO A 205 -14.65 -7.04 11.10
CA PRO A 205 -15.93 -7.03 10.36
C PRO A 205 -16.81 -5.83 10.72
N GLU A 206 -16.70 -5.29 11.93
CA GLU A 206 -17.39 -4.09 12.41
C GLU A 206 -17.02 -2.82 11.63
N SER A 207 -15.92 -2.82 10.88
CA SER A 207 -15.53 -1.71 10.00
C SER A 207 -15.85 -1.93 8.52
N ALA A 208 -16.47 -3.05 8.15
CA ALA A 208 -16.66 -3.39 6.75
C ALA A 208 -17.64 -2.46 6.02
N ASP A 209 -18.60 -1.86 6.73
CA ASP A 209 -19.51 -0.82 6.20
C ASP A 209 -18.75 0.43 5.73
N LEU A 210 -17.81 0.93 6.54
CA LEU A 210 -16.93 2.05 6.19
C LEU A 210 -16.04 1.72 5.00
N LEU A 211 -15.48 0.50 5.00
CA LEU A 211 -14.59 0.04 3.93
C LEU A 211 -15.34 -0.15 2.61
N ALA A 212 -16.62 -0.56 2.65
CA ALA A 212 -17.51 -0.58 1.51
C ALA A 212 -17.89 0.83 1.02
N ALA A 213 -18.18 1.75 1.93
CA ALA A 213 -18.47 3.16 1.63
C ALA A 213 -17.27 3.87 0.96
N LEU A 214 -16.03 3.51 1.32
CA LEU A 214 -14.85 4.02 0.60
C LEU A 214 -14.85 3.65 -0.90
N ILE A 215 -15.40 2.49 -1.27
CA ILE A 215 -15.50 2.06 -2.66
C ILE A 215 -16.71 2.73 -3.35
N LYS A 216 -17.86 2.80 -2.68
CA LYS A 216 -19.11 3.36 -3.24
C LYS A 216 -19.10 4.89 -3.34
N ASP A 217 -18.83 5.54 -2.22
CA ASP A 217 -19.13 6.96 -2.01
C ASP A 217 -17.89 7.82 -2.26
N ALA A 218 -16.71 7.36 -1.82
CA ALA A 218 -15.43 8.03 -2.05
C ALA A 218 -14.72 7.64 -3.37
N GLY A 219 -15.22 6.64 -4.09
CA GLY A 219 -14.68 6.21 -5.38
C GLY A 219 -13.27 5.60 -5.35
N VAL A 220 -12.83 5.05 -4.22
CA VAL A 220 -11.52 4.37 -4.10
C VAL A 220 -11.50 3.16 -5.04
N ARG A 221 -10.51 3.11 -5.96
CA ARG A 221 -10.39 2.06 -6.98
C ARG A 221 -9.49 0.90 -6.57
N GLU A 222 -8.49 1.13 -5.72
CA GLU A 222 -7.65 0.08 -5.15
C GLU A 222 -7.64 0.18 -3.62
N LEU A 223 -8.21 -0.82 -2.96
CA LEU A 223 -8.35 -0.86 -1.51
C LEU A 223 -7.60 -2.07 -0.94
N TYR A 224 -6.51 -1.78 -0.22
CA TYR A 224 -5.60 -2.78 0.33
C TYR A 224 -5.77 -2.92 1.84
N LEU A 225 -6.40 -4.03 2.25
CA LEU A 225 -6.83 -4.37 3.61
C LEU A 225 -6.18 -5.65 4.17
N PRO A 226 -4.93 -6.02 3.84
CA PRO A 226 -4.36 -7.26 4.38
C PRO A 226 -4.23 -7.19 5.90
N ALA A 227 -4.40 -8.31 6.61
CA ALA A 227 -4.24 -8.39 8.07
C ALA A 227 -5.15 -7.45 8.88
N ASN A 228 -6.45 -7.41 8.58
CA ASN A 228 -7.46 -6.62 9.32
C ASN A 228 -8.56 -7.47 10.00
N HIS A 229 -8.44 -8.80 10.01
CA HIS A 229 -9.38 -9.72 10.68
C HIS A 229 -10.84 -9.66 10.20
N LEU A 230 -11.09 -9.23 8.95
CA LEU A 230 -12.43 -9.00 8.41
C LEU A 230 -13.35 -10.24 8.38
N GLY A 231 -12.78 -11.45 8.27
CA GLY A 231 -13.53 -12.70 8.14
C GLY A 231 -14.46 -12.75 6.91
N ASP A 232 -15.33 -13.76 6.89
CA ASP A 232 -16.32 -13.95 5.82
C ASP A 232 -17.37 -12.83 5.79
N THR A 233 -17.79 -12.33 6.95
CA THR A 233 -18.75 -11.22 7.07
C THR A 233 -18.22 -9.94 6.43
N GLY A 234 -16.99 -9.53 6.75
CA GLY A 234 -16.40 -8.32 6.18
C GLY A 234 -16.08 -8.49 4.69
N ALA A 235 -15.68 -9.68 4.25
CA ALA A 235 -15.52 -9.99 2.83
C ALA A 235 -16.85 -9.87 2.04
N ALA A 236 -17.97 -10.31 2.62
CA ALA A 236 -19.28 -10.20 1.98
C ALA A 236 -19.77 -8.75 1.85
N VAL A 237 -19.57 -7.92 2.87
CA VAL A 237 -19.91 -6.49 2.82
C VAL A 237 -19.07 -5.75 1.77
N LEU A 238 -17.77 -6.07 1.65
CA LEU A 238 -16.90 -5.53 0.61
C LEU A 238 -17.27 -6.03 -0.80
N ALA A 239 -17.67 -7.29 -0.94
CA ALA A 239 -18.15 -7.83 -2.20
C ALA A 239 -19.41 -7.09 -2.69
N ALA A 240 -20.35 -6.81 -1.79
CA ALA A 240 -21.54 -5.99 -2.06
C ALA A 240 -21.25 -4.50 -2.35
N ALA A 241 -19.97 -4.10 -2.41
CA ALA A 241 -19.51 -2.78 -2.84
C ALA A 241 -18.78 -2.76 -4.19
N ALA A 242 -18.53 -3.92 -4.79
CA ALA A 242 -18.00 -3.99 -6.14
C ALA A 242 -19.08 -3.60 -7.17
N ASP A 243 -18.74 -2.72 -8.11
CA ASP A 243 -19.61 -2.23 -9.16
C ASP A 243 -19.03 -2.61 -10.54
N PRO A 244 -19.75 -3.36 -11.40
CA PRO A 244 -19.31 -3.65 -12.77
C PRO A 244 -19.03 -2.41 -13.62
N ALA A 245 -19.70 -1.27 -13.36
CA ALA A 245 -19.44 -0.01 -14.06
C ALA A 245 -18.14 0.67 -13.58
N ARG A 246 -17.66 0.35 -12.37
CA ARG A 246 -16.43 0.88 -11.78
C ARG A 246 -15.61 -0.22 -11.08
N PRO A 247 -14.97 -1.14 -11.83
CA PRO A 247 -14.31 -2.30 -11.23
C PRO A 247 -13.21 -1.93 -10.23
N VAL A 248 -13.21 -2.61 -9.09
CA VAL A 248 -12.32 -2.36 -7.94
C VAL A 248 -11.20 -3.40 -7.84
N ARG A 249 -10.08 -3.02 -7.22
CA ARG A 249 -8.92 -3.88 -6.95
C ARG A 249 -8.78 -4.07 -5.44
N LEU A 250 -9.01 -5.29 -4.96
CA LEU A 250 -9.14 -5.62 -3.54
C LEU A 250 -7.97 -6.47 -3.04
N GLY A 251 -7.24 -5.96 -2.04
CA GLY A 251 -6.22 -6.70 -1.30
C GLY A 251 -6.75 -7.18 0.04
N LEU A 252 -7.14 -8.45 0.16
CA LEU A 252 -7.81 -9.03 1.33
C LEU A 252 -6.98 -10.14 2.02
N GLY A 253 -5.68 -10.20 1.74
CA GLY A 253 -4.77 -11.22 2.28
C GLY A 253 -4.70 -11.32 3.81
N GLY A 254 -4.83 -12.51 4.37
CA GLY A 254 -4.67 -12.74 5.81
C GLY A 254 -5.75 -12.09 6.69
N ASN A 255 -7.01 -12.20 6.27
CA ASN A 255 -8.18 -11.68 7.00
C ASN A 255 -9.03 -12.77 7.68
N GLY A 256 -8.61 -14.03 7.65
CA GLY A 256 -9.42 -15.16 8.11
C GLY A 256 -10.60 -15.50 7.20
N ILE A 257 -10.52 -15.15 5.91
CA ILE A 257 -11.57 -15.43 4.91
C ILE A 257 -11.55 -16.92 4.55
N GLY A 258 -12.68 -17.59 4.75
CA GLY A 258 -12.96 -18.97 4.41
C GLY A 258 -13.81 -19.11 3.14
N PRO A 259 -14.47 -20.28 2.95
CA PRO A 259 -15.30 -20.53 1.78
C PRO A 259 -16.53 -19.62 1.64
N GLY A 260 -17.08 -19.08 2.74
CA GLY A 260 -18.25 -18.21 2.69
C GLY A 260 -17.94 -16.82 2.14
N GLY A 261 -16.81 -16.23 2.55
CA GLY A 261 -16.34 -14.96 2.00
C GLY A 261 -15.82 -15.13 0.56
N ALA A 262 -15.21 -16.28 0.25
CA ALA A 262 -14.86 -16.63 -1.13
C ALA A 262 -16.10 -16.77 -2.04
N ARG A 263 -17.24 -17.23 -1.52
CA ARG A 263 -18.53 -17.22 -2.22
C ARG A 263 -19.01 -15.81 -2.51
N ALA A 264 -19.13 -14.96 -1.50
CA ALA A 264 -19.58 -13.59 -1.72
C ALA A 264 -18.69 -12.81 -2.72
N LEU A 265 -17.36 -12.98 -2.63
CA LEU A 265 -16.40 -12.40 -3.58
C LEU A 265 -16.53 -12.96 -5.02
N ALA A 266 -16.89 -14.23 -5.17
CA ALA A 266 -17.16 -14.84 -6.47
C ALA A 266 -18.47 -14.33 -7.08
N ASP A 267 -19.52 -14.21 -6.27
CA ASP A 267 -20.82 -13.71 -6.71
C ASP A 267 -20.74 -12.22 -7.15
N ALA A 268 -19.78 -11.45 -6.61
CA ALA A 268 -19.49 -10.07 -6.98
C ALA A 268 -18.34 -9.90 -8.01
N LEU A 269 -17.78 -10.99 -8.57
CA LEU A 269 -16.53 -10.93 -9.34
C LEU A 269 -16.63 -10.07 -10.62
N GLY A 270 -17.85 -9.87 -11.13
CA GLY A 270 -18.15 -8.94 -12.24
C GLY A 270 -17.78 -7.47 -11.97
N GLY A 271 -17.62 -7.06 -10.70
CA GLY A 271 -17.14 -5.75 -10.30
C GLY A 271 -15.69 -5.71 -9.80
N ILE A 272 -14.92 -6.80 -9.94
CA ILE A 272 -13.58 -6.93 -9.34
C ILE A 272 -12.52 -7.15 -10.44
N GLU A 273 -11.62 -6.19 -10.60
CA GLU A 273 -10.52 -6.24 -11.57
C GLU A 273 -9.28 -6.98 -11.02
N ALA A 274 -9.06 -6.94 -9.72
CA ALA A 274 -8.01 -7.70 -9.05
C ALA A 274 -8.46 -8.16 -7.65
N LEU A 275 -8.19 -9.42 -7.33
CA LEU A 275 -8.49 -10.01 -6.03
C LEU A 275 -7.24 -10.70 -5.46
N ASP A 276 -6.74 -10.18 -4.35
CA ASP A 276 -5.63 -10.78 -3.61
C ASP A 276 -6.10 -11.35 -2.27
N LEU A 277 -6.18 -12.68 -2.19
CA LEU A 277 -6.46 -13.43 -0.97
C LEU A 277 -5.20 -14.05 -0.38
N GLY A 278 -4.03 -13.84 -1.00
CA GLY A 278 -2.78 -14.47 -0.63
C GLY A 278 -2.26 -13.98 0.72
N ARG A 279 -1.38 -14.78 1.32
CA ARG A 279 -0.77 -14.43 2.60
C ARG A 279 0.16 -13.22 2.48
N PRO A 280 -0.09 -12.10 3.19
CA PRO A 280 0.83 -10.97 3.21
C PRO A 280 2.09 -11.29 4.03
N PRO A 281 3.22 -10.60 3.79
CA PRO A 281 4.43 -10.77 4.60
C PRO A 281 4.19 -10.49 6.09
N SER A 282 3.37 -9.48 6.39
CA SER A 282 3.07 -8.96 7.74
C SER A 282 2.15 -9.84 8.60
N GLU A 283 1.55 -10.90 8.04
CA GLU A 283 0.53 -11.73 8.73
C GLU A 283 1.00 -12.21 10.12
N ARG A 284 2.23 -12.77 10.20
CA ARG A 284 2.77 -13.31 11.46
C ARG A 284 3.07 -12.24 12.50
N SER A 285 3.66 -11.12 12.08
CA SER A 285 4.07 -10.02 12.98
C SER A 285 2.88 -9.25 13.57
N LEU A 286 1.70 -9.36 12.96
CA LEU A 286 0.48 -8.67 13.36
C LEU A 286 -0.58 -9.62 13.95
N GLY A 287 -0.25 -10.89 14.18
CA GLY A 287 -1.21 -11.89 14.72
C GLY A 287 -2.39 -12.20 13.80
N ALA A 288 -2.29 -11.84 12.51
CA ALA A 288 -3.39 -11.98 11.56
C ALA A 288 -3.68 -13.44 11.20
N ARG A 289 -4.96 -13.74 10.97
CA ARG A 289 -5.43 -15.09 10.59
C ARG A 289 -5.27 -15.28 9.08
N ALA A 290 -4.57 -16.34 8.68
CA ALA A 290 -4.48 -16.71 7.26
C ALA A 290 -5.88 -16.91 6.66
N ASN A 291 -6.04 -16.56 5.38
CA ASN A 291 -7.23 -16.93 4.62
C ASN A 291 -7.22 -18.46 4.42
N ALA A 292 -8.37 -19.11 4.59
CA ALA A 292 -8.55 -20.55 4.57
C ALA A 292 -9.67 -20.96 3.61
N THR A 293 -9.73 -20.32 2.44
CA THR A 293 -10.74 -20.60 1.40
C THR A 293 -10.67 -22.04 0.88
N GLY A 294 -9.49 -22.67 0.92
CA GLY A 294 -9.27 -24.06 0.56
C GLY A 294 -9.54 -24.38 -0.92
N ASP A 295 -9.63 -25.67 -1.23
CA ASP A 295 -10.07 -26.15 -2.54
C ASP A 295 -11.51 -25.70 -2.87
N THR A 296 -12.39 -25.63 -1.86
CA THR A 296 -13.81 -25.24 -2.00
C THR A 296 -13.95 -23.81 -2.50
N GLY A 297 -13.35 -22.83 -1.81
CA GLY A 297 -13.37 -21.43 -2.22
C GLY A 297 -12.63 -21.20 -3.55
N ALA A 298 -11.57 -21.97 -3.83
CA ALA A 298 -10.91 -21.94 -5.13
C ALA A 298 -11.81 -22.41 -6.28
N ALA A 299 -12.61 -23.47 -6.07
CA ALA A 299 -13.58 -23.94 -7.05
C ALA A 299 -14.76 -22.96 -7.23
N ILE A 300 -15.19 -22.31 -6.15
CA ILE A 300 -16.24 -21.27 -6.19
C ILE A 300 -15.77 -20.05 -7.01
N LEU A 301 -14.57 -19.53 -6.73
CA LEU A 301 -13.97 -18.44 -7.50
C LEU A 301 -13.72 -18.85 -8.97
N ALA A 302 -13.29 -20.10 -9.21
CA ALA A 302 -13.10 -20.63 -10.56
C ALA A 302 -14.40 -20.60 -11.38
N ALA A 303 -15.53 -20.99 -10.80
CA ALA A 303 -16.83 -21.00 -11.47
C ALA A 303 -17.30 -19.59 -11.90
N ALA A 304 -16.82 -18.53 -11.24
CA ALA A 304 -17.13 -17.14 -11.57
C ALA A 304 -16.13 -16.48 -12.54
N LEU A 305 -15.04 -17.16 -12.94
CA LEU A 305 -14.05 -16.59 -13.87
C LEU A 305 -14.59 -16.28 -15.28
N PRO A 306 -15.43 -17.13 -15.92
CA PRO A 306 -15.96 -16.83 -17.25
C PRO A 306 -16.74 -15.52 -17.28
N GLY A 307 -16.43 -14.63 -18.23
CA GLY A 307 -17.06 -13.31 -18.36
C GLY A 307 -16.61 -12.26 -17.32
N SER A 308 -15.82 -12.62 -16.30
CA SER A 308 -15.35 -11.64 -15.30
C SER A 308 -14.32 -10.66 -15.89
N PRO A 309 -14.24 -9.41 -15.37
CA PRO A 309 -13.19 -8.46 -15.73
C PRO A 309 -11.84 -8.77 -15.04
N LEU A 310 -11.74 -9.87 -14.30
CA LEU A 310 -10.62 -10.15 -13.41
C LEU A 310 -9.30 -10.32 -14.18
N ARG A 311 -8.32 -9.50 -13.83
CA ARG A 311 -6.95 -9.50 -14.38
C ARG A 311 -5.95 -10.15 -13.44
N ARG A 312 -6.21 -10.15 -12.13
CA ARG A 312 -5.32 -10.72 -11.12
C ARG A 312 -6.07 -11.51 -10.07
N LEU A 313 -5.67 -12.77 -9.87
CA LEU A 313 -6.18 -13.63 -8.80
C LEU A 313 -5.01 -14.19 -7.98
N GLU A 314 -4.88 -13.83 -6.71
CA GLU A 314 -3.80 -14.31 -5.85
C GLU A 314 -4.34 -15.23 -4.73
N LEU A 315 -3.86 -16.48 -4.72
CA LEU A 315 -4.30 -17.58 -3.86
C LEU A 315 -3.13 -18.27 -3.12
N ARG A 316 -1.94 -17.65 -3.06
CA ARG A 316 -0.79 -18.19 -2.32
C ARG A 316 -1.11 -18.31 -0.83
N ARG A 317 -1.10 -19.56 -0.35
CA ARG A 317 -1.32 -19.95 1.06
C ARG A 317 -2.74 -19.71 1.58
N THR A 318 -3.76 -19.83 0.72
CA THR A 318 -5.19 -19.83 1.12
C THR A 318 -5.75 -21.20 1.53
N GLY A 319 -4.88 -22.20 1.74
CA GLY A 319 -5.27 -23.61 1.89
C GLY A 319 -5.56 -24.35 0.57
N ILE A 320 -5.42 -23.69 -0.59
CA ILE A 320 -5.59 -24.31 -1.92
C ILE A 320 -4.58 -25.44 -2.16
N THR A 321 -5.05 -26.59 -2.68
CA THR A 321 -4.23 -27.73 -3.07
C THR A 321 -4.11 -27.86 -4.59
N GLY A 322 -3.49 -28.94 -5.07
CA GLY A 322 -3.50 -29.29 -6.49
C GLY A 322 -4.90 -29.55 -7.08
N ARG A 323 -5.94 -29.80 -6.28
CA ARG A 323 -7.32 -29.95 -6.77
C ARG A 323 -7.95 -28.59 -7.08
N GLY A 324 -7.97 -27.66 -6.13
CA GLY A 324 -8.47 -26.30 -6.35
C GLY A 324 -7.72 -25.58 -7.46
N ALA A 325 -6.40 -25.74 -7.54
CA ALA A 325 -5.61 -25.16 -8.62
C ALA A 325 -5.91 -25.75 -10.01
N LYS A 326 -6.30 -27.03 -10.09
CA LYS A 326 -6.83 -27.65 -11.33
C LYS A 326 -8.20 -27.09 -11.70
N ALA A 327 -9.09 -26.88 -10.73
CA ALA A 327 -10.41 -26.28 -10.97
C ALA A 327 -10.27 -24.86 -11.55
N VAL A 328 -9.40 -24.04 -10.96
CA VAL A 328 -9.04 -22.72 -11.50
C VAL A 328 -8.49 -22.84 -12.93
N LEU A 329 -7.49 -23.69 -13.17
CA LEU A 329 -6.93 -23.88 -14.52
C LEU A 329 -7.98 -24.30 -15.56
N ALA A 330 -8.91 -25.18 -15.20
CA ALA A 330 -9.97 -25.67 -16.09
C ALA A 330 -11.01 -24.59 -16.42
N ALA A 331 -11.33 -23.71 -15.47
CA ALA A 331 -12.34 -22.66 -15.65
C ALA A 331 -11.82 -21.36 -16.30
N VAL A 332 -10.51 -21.24 -16.53
CA VAL A 332 -9.95 -20.12 -17.31
C VAL A 332 -10.37 -20.26 -18.79
N PRO A 333 -11.16 -19.31 -19.34
CA PRO A 333 -11.59 -19.36 -20.73
C PRO A 333 -10.46 -18.90 -21.67
N GLU A 334 -10.62 -19.12 -22.98
CA GLU A 334 -9.60 -18.77 -23.98
C GLU A 334 -9.47 -17.26 -24.21
N ASP A 335 -10.55 -16.51 -24.03
CA ASP A 335 -10.61 -15.05 -24.17
C ASP A 335 -10.21 -14.27 -22.90
N THR A 336 -9.81 -14.99 -21.84
CA THR A 336 -9.59 -14.48 -20.48
C THR A 336 -8.83 -13.17 -20.41
N ARG A 337 -9.19 -12.31 -19.46
CA ARG A 337 -8.44 -11.09 -19.11
C ARG A 337 -7.35 -11.31 -18.07
N LEU A 338 -7.21 -12.53 -17.54
CA LEU A 338 -6.24 -12.84 -16.49
C LEU A 338 -4.80 -12.67 -16.98
N GLU A 339 -4.05 -11.85 -16.26
CA GLU A 339 -2.62 -11.58 -16.43
C GLU A 339 -1.77 -12.30 -15.38
N TYR A 340 -2.38 -12.67 -14.24
CA TYR A 340 -1.70 -13.29 -13.12
C TYR A 340 -2.62 -14.18 -12.30
N VAL A 341 -2.20 -15.43 -12.06
CA VAL A 341 -2.80 -16.32 -11.07
C VAL A 341 -1.72 -16.85 -10.11
N GLY A 342 -1.82 -16.45 -8.85
CA GLY A 342 -0.84 -16.77 -7.80
C GLY A 342 -1.15 -18.07 -7.10
N PHE A 343 -0.30 -19.08 -7.25
CA PHE A 343 -0.44 -20.38 -6.59
C PHE A 343 0.67 -20.67 -5.58
N GLY A 344 0.30 -21.17 -4.40
CA GLY A 344 1.21 -21.56 -3.32
C GLY A 344 2.23 -22.66 -3.70
N PRO A 345 3.30 -22.86 -2.91
CA PRO A 345 4.34 -23.85 -3.21
C PRO A 345 3.83 -25.29 -3.29
N GLY A 346 2.77 -25.65 -2.55
CA GLY A 346 2.14 -26.98 -2.59
C GLY A 346 1.33 -27.32 -3.86
N VAL A 347 1.17 -26.37 -4.80
CA VAL A 347 0.49 -26.63 -6.08
C VAL A 347 1.48 -27.23 -7.09
N PRO A 348 1.16 -28.37 -7.74
CA PRO A 348 2.07 -29.05 -8.67
C PRO A 348 2.58 -28.15 -9.80
N ARG A 349 3.90 -28.17 -10.06
CA ARG A 349 4.55 -27.38 -11.12
C ARG A 349 3.88 -27.52 -12.50
N ARG A 350 3.36 -28.71 -12.83
CA ARG A 350 2.63 -28.96 -14.09
C ARG A 350 1.37 -28.09 -14.25
N VAL A 351 0.63 -27.81 -13.17
CA VAL A 351 -0.57 -26.96 -13.20
C VAL A 351 -0.17 -25.50 -13.47
N LYS A 352 0.90 -25.03 -12.80
CA LYS A 352 1.44 -23.67 -13.00
C LYS A 352 1.94 -23.47 -14.44
N ARG A 353 2.67 -24.46 -14.99
CA ARG A 353 3.16 -24.45 -16.38
C ARG A 353 2.03 -24.49 -17.40
N ALA A 354 0.97 -25.27 -17.16
CA ALA A 354 -0.19 -25.33 -18.05
C ALA A 354 -1.04 -24.05 -18.02
N LEU A 355 -1.03 -23.31 -16.91
CA LEU A 355 -1.76 -22.04 -16.81
C LEU A 355 -1.02 -20.88 -17.49
N ALA A 356 0.31 -20.82 -17.36
CA ALA A 356 1.12 -19.71 -17.88
C ALA A 356 0.83 -19.28 -19.34
N PRO A 357 0.72 -20.17 -20.35
CA PRO A 357 0.43 -19.77 -21.72
C PRO A 357 -1.03 -19.33 -21.97
N ARG A 358 -1.93 -19.48 -20.98
CA ARG A 358 -3.33 -19.00 -21.05
C ARG A 358 -3.49 -17.59 -20.47
N LEU A 359 -2.43 -17.01 -19.89
CA LEU A 359 -2.48 -15.68 -19.27
C LEU A 359 -2.00 -14.60 -20.24
N ARG A 360 -2.61 -13.42 -20.16
CA ARG A 360 -2.16 -12.22 -20.88
C ARG A 360 -0.85 -11.68 -20.28
N PRO A 361 -0.05 -10.92 -21.07
CA PRO A 361 1.09 -10.17 -20.53
C PRO A 361 0.64 -9.23 -19.41
N THR A 362 1.35 -9.24 -18.27
CA THR A 362 1.04 -8.37 -17.14
C THR A 362 1.25 -6.90 -17.50
N ALA A 363 0.25 -6.06 -17.27
CA ALA A 363 0.37 -4.63 -17.49
C ALA A 363 1.39 -3.98 -16.55
N ARG A 364 1.87 -2.79 -16.96
CA ARG A 364 2.81 -2.00 -16.17
C ARG A 364 2.20 -1.63 -14.81
N THR A 365 2.97 -1.85 -13.75
CA THR A 365 2.69 -1.33 -12.41
C THR A 365 2.54 0.20 -12.45
N HIS A 366 1.53 0.73 -11.73
CA HIS A 366 1.30 2.17 -11.62
C HIS A 366 2.58 2.91 -11.12
N PRO A 367 2.96 4.09 -11.65
CA PRO A 367 4.16 4.82 -11.24
C PRO A 367 4.40 4.90 -9.72
N ASP A 368 3.42 5.37 -8.95
CA ASP A 368 3.48 5.45 -7.48
C ASP A 368 3.80 4.11 -6.79
N LEU A 369 3.35 2.98 -7.35
CA LEU A 369 3.64 1.63 -6.86
C LEU A 369 4.99 1.10 -7.38
N HIS A 370 5.44 1.57 -8.54
CA HIS A 370 6.77 1.30 -9.07
C HIS A 370 7.86 2.02 -8.25
N ALA A 371 7.59 3.27 -7.87
CA ALA A 371 8.48 4.12 -7.07
C ALA A 371 8.91 3.44 -5.75
N ILE A 372 7.99 2.73 -5.09
CA ILE A 372 8.25 1.96 -3.87
C ILE A 372 8.53 0.46 -4.12
N GLY A 373 8.63 0.04 -5.39
CA GLY A 373 8.75 -1.35 -5.81
C GLY A 373 10.10 -2.02 -5.54
N SER A 374 11.12 -1.30 -5.05
CA SER A 374 12.33 -1.88 -4.45
C SER A 374 12.07 -2.44 -3.04
N LEU A 375 11.03 -1.98 -2.35
CA LEU A 375 10.85 -2.14 -0.91
C LEU A 375 9.94 -3.32 -0.51
N TYR A 376 9.40 -4.02 -1.50
CA TYR A 376 8.46 -5.15 -1.37
C TYR A 376 8.97 -6.42 -2.08
N ARG A 377 10.27 -6.49 -2.40
CA ARG A 377 10.93 -7.68 -2.98
C ARG A 377 11.50 -8.58 -1.89
#